data_AF-C0FVB4-F1
#
_entry.id   AF-C0FVB4-F1
#
_cell.length_a   1.000
_cell.length_b   1.000
_cell.length_c   1.000
_cell.angle_alpha   90.00
_cell.angle_beta   90.00
_cell.angle_gamma   90.00
#
_symmetry.space_group_name_H-M   'P 1'
#
loop_
_entity.id
_entity.type
_entity.pdbx_description
1 polymer ?
#
loop_
_entity_poly.entity_id
_entity_poly.type
_entity_poly.pdbx_seq_one_letter_code
_entity_poly.pdbx_strand_id
1 'polypeptide(L)'
;MIWWSGHVWKTAKKALRDKKTYDTWQEGFAQIFEAVLENKPFIMNVYHSVRREKIESFLYKLTYQLIADVVEEKCSRDHLPETDKQFIADFYKYGFVGIMLDWIDRGMKEDYQKIVDLLAVTLHGNIANSIRNFEQVKEKM
;
A
#
# COMPACT_ATOMS: atom_id res chain seq x y z
N MET A 1 -13.34 13.61 -21.09
CA MET A 1 -13.20 13.87 -19.64
C MET A 1 -12.18 12.89 -19.03
N ILE A 2 -10.88 13.11 -19.31
CA ILE A 2 -9.75 12.21 -18.93
C ILE A 2 -8.70 12.99 -18.11
N TRP A 3 -8.92 14.30 -17.91
CA TRP A 3 -7.96 15.24 -17.31
C TRP A 3 -7.91 15.24 -15.78
N TRP A 4 -8.90 14.65 -15.09
CA TRP A 4 -8.98 14.65 -13.61
C TRP A 4 -8.32 13.45 -12.93
N SER A 5 -8.20 12.31 -13.61
CA SER A 5 -7.45 11.13 -13.14
C SER A 5 -5.96 11.43 -12.91
N GLY A 6 -5.39 12.36 -13.68
CA GLY A 6 -4.01 12.83 -13.50
C GLY A 6 -3.83 13.68 -12.23
N HIS A 7 -4.89 14.36 -11.76
CA HIS A 7 -4.80 15.20 -10.57
C HIS A 7 -4.81 14.36 -9.30
N VAL A 8 -5.70 13.38 -9.19
CA VAL A 8 -5.70 12.38 -8.11
C VAL A 8 -4.35 11.67 -8.01
N TRP A 9 -3.82 11.25 -9.16
CA TRP A 9 -2.48 10.65 -9.26
C TRP A 9 -1.39 11.60 -8.73
N LYS A 10 -1.44 12.87 -9.12
CA LYS A 10 -0.44 13.87 -8.71
C LYS A 10 -0.52 14.17 -7.21
N THR A 11 -1.72 14.26 -6.64
CA THR A 11 -1.94 14.52 -5.21
C THR A 11 -1.47 13.34 -4.37
N ALA A 12 -1.90 12.12 -4.69
CA ALA A 12 -1.49 10.94 -3.93
C ALA A 12 0.01 10.65 -4.06
N LYS A 13 0.61 10.85 -5.26
CA LYS A 13 2.07 10.75 -5.44
C LYS A 13 2.85 11.88 -4.74
N LYS A 14 2.23 13.06 -4.53
CA LYS A 14 2.82 14.15 -3.74
C LYS A 14 2.78 13.81 -2.25
N ALA A 15 1.70 13.24 -1.75
CA ALA A 15 1.58 12.81 -0.36
C ALA A 15 2.66 11.76 -0.01
N LEU A 16 2.83 10.75 -0.88
CA LEU A 16 3.82 9.69 -0.70
C LEU A 16 5.30 10.12 -0.81
N ARG A 17 5.62 11.39 -1.13
CA ARG A 17 7.02 11.76 -1.40
C ARG A 17 7.88 11.82 -0.14
N ASP A 18 7.29 12.08 1.03
CA ASP A 18 8.02 12.38 2.27
C ASP A 18 7.82 11.31 3.38
N LYS A 19 7.05 10.24 3.12
CA LYS A 19 6.56 9.27 4.13
C LYS A 19 6.76 7.80 3.74
N LYS A 20 7.96 7.48 3.24
CA LYS A 20 8.30 6.19 2.64
C LYS A 20 9.05 5.24 3.57
N THR A 21 9.34 5.68 4.80
CA THR A 21 10.21 4.95 5.70
C THR A 21 9.43 3.99 6.59
N TYR A 22 10.11 3.01 7.18
CA TYR A 22 9.49 2.09 8.12
C TYR A 22 8.86 2.79 9.35
N ASP A 23 9.37 3.94 9.75
CA ASP A 23 8.79 4.67 10.89
C ASP A 23 7.59 5.53 10.48
N THR A 24 7.37 5.72 9.16
CA THR A 24 6.33 6.60 8.62
C THR A 24 5.34 5.92 7.67
N TRP A 25 5.45 4.59 7.47
CA TRP A 25 4.61 3.88 6.51
C TRP A 25 3.13 3.91 6.87
N GLN A 26 2.78 3.97 8.17
CA GLN A 26 1.40 4.14 8.62
C GLN A 26 0.84 5.49 8.18
N GLU A 27 1.63 6.56 8.31
CA GLU A 27 1.26 7.90 7.83
C GLU A 27 1.15 7.90 6.31
N GLY A 28 2.05 7.20 5.62
CA GLY A 28 1.96 6.93 4.19
C GLY A 28 0.63 6.31 3.81
N PHE A 29 0.18 5.26 4.51
CA PHE A 29 -1.13 4.65 4.24
C PHE A 29 -2.31 5.54 4.57
N ALA A 30 -2.29 6.25 5.70
CA ALA A 30 -3.36 7.18 6.06
C ALA A 30 -3.58 8.21 4.95
N GLN A 31 -2.51 8.73 4.37
CA GLN A 31 -2.59 9.66 3.23
C GLN A 31 -3.14 9.03 1.96
N ILE A 32 -2.90 7.73 1.72
CA ILE A 32 -3.52 7.03 0.59
C ILE A 32 -5.04 6.97 0.80
N PHE A 33 -5.48 6.56 1.99
CA PHE A 33 -6.91 6.52 2.31
C PHE A 33 -7.55 7.90 2.22
N GLU A 34 -6.89 8.93 2.75
CA GLU A 34 -7.33 10.32 2.64
C GLU A 34 -7.48 10.77 1.19
N ALA A 35 -6.46 10.56 0.35
CA ALA A 35 -6.50 10.92 -1.07
C ALA A 35 -7.61 10.19 -1.83
N VAL A 36 -7.90 8.94 -1.49
CA VAL A 36 -9.03 8.18 -2.05
C VAL A 36 -10.37 8.76 -1.57
N LEU A 37 -10.48 9.10 -0.29
CA LEU A 37 -11.70 9.67 0.31
C LEU A 37 -12.03 11.05 -0.24
N GLU A 38 -11.06 11.94 -0.37
CA GLU A 38 -11.21 13.28 -0.97
C GLU A 38 -11.82 13.20 -2.38
N ASN A 39 -11.58 12.09 -3.08
CA ASN A 39 -12.06 11.84 -4.44
C ASN A 39 -13.22 10.84 -4.51
N LYS A 40 -13.93 10.62 -3.38
CA LYS A 40 -14.98 9.59 -3.23
C LYS A 40 -15.98 9.51 -4.39
N PRO A 41 -16.65 10.60 -4.85
CA PRO A 41 -17.62 10.48 -5.95
C PRO A 41 -17.02 9.90 -7.24
N PHE A 42 -15.79 10.32 -7.58
CA PHE A 42 -15.08 9.81 -8.75
C PHE A 42 -14.67 8.34 -8.57
N ILE A 43 -14.06 8.01 -7.43
CA ILE A 43 -13.61 6.64 -7.14
C ILE A 43 -14.80 5.68 -7.15
N MET A 44 -15.91 6.01 -6.48
CA MET A 44 -17.12 5.19 -6.47
C MET A 44 -17.71 5.01 -7.89
N ASN A 45 -17.74 6.08 -8.70
CA ASN A 45 -18.23 6.00 -10.08
C ASN A 45 -17.35 5.10 -10.96
N VAL A 46 -16.02 5.17 -10.80
CA VAL A 46 -15.12 4.28 -11.56
C VAL A 46 -15.22 2.84 -11.06
N TYR A 47 -15.35 2.64 -9.73
CA TYR A 47 -15.45 1.32 -9.09
C TYR A 47 -16.70 0.56 -9.54
N HIS A 48 -17.86 1.23 -9.58
CA HIS A 48 -19.12 0.65 -10.05
C HIS A 48 -19.26 0.59 -11.58
N SER A 49 -18.35 1.21 -12.33
CA SER A 49 -18.32 1.06 -13.79
C SER A 49 -17.59 -0.23 -14.20
N VAL A 50 -17.65 -0.62 -15.48
CA VAL A 50 -16.91 -1.76 -16.08
C VAL A 50 -15.37 -1.56 -16.06
N ARG A 51 -14.83 -0.75 -15.13
CA ARG A 51 -13.43 -0.34 -15.01
C ARG A 51 -12.87 -0.58 -13.60
N ARG A 52 -13.41 -1.56 -12.88
CA ARG A 52 -12.88 -2.01 -11.58
C ARG A 52 -11.37 -2.30 -11.65
N GLU A 53 -10.93 -2.99 -12.70
CA GLU A 53 -9.52 -3.28 -12.99
C GLU A 53 -8.63 -2.02 -13.04
N LYS A 54 -9.17 -0.87 -13.48
CA LYS A 54 -8.42 0.39 -13.52
C LYS A 54 -8.19 0.96 -12.12
N ILE A 55 -9.14 0.77 -11.19
CA ILE A 55 -8.94 1.13 -9.79
C ILE A 55 -7.93 0.19 -9.16
N GLU A 56 -8.06 -1.11 -9.36
CA GLU A 56 -7.10 -2.09 -8.83
C GLU A 56 -5.68 -1.77 -9.31
N SER A 57 -5.48 -1.54 -10.62
CA SER A 57 -4.18 -1.15 -11.17
C SER A 57 -3.65 0.17 -10.60
N PHE A 58 -4.54 1.16 -10.40
CA PHE A 58 -4.17 2.44 -9.78
C PHE A 58 -3.70 2.23 -8.33
N LEU A 59 -4.47 1.49 -7.53
CA LEU A 59 -4.16 1.21 -6.14
C LEU A 59 -2.86 0.39 -6.02
N TYR A 60 -2.67 -0.64 -6.84
CA TYR A 60 -1.44 -1.44 -6.85
C TYR A 60 -0.20 -0.58 -7.08
N LYS A 61 -0.20 0.33 -8.06
CA LYS A 61 0.96 1.18 -8.33
C LYS A 61 1.30 2.09 -7.16
N LEU A 62 0.28 2.52 -6.44
CA LEU A 62 0.41 3.52 -5.40
C LEU A 62 0.88 2.90 -4.09
N THR A 63 0.34 1.75 -3.72
CA THR A 63 0.72 1.01 -2.52
C THR A 63 2.03 0.26 -2.67
N TYR A 64 2.34 -0.23 -3.89
CA TYR A 64 3.56 -1.00 -4.13
C TYR A 64 4.82 -0.21 -3.80
N GLN A 65 4.93 1.04 -4.26
CA GLN A 65 6.14 1.84 -4.02
C GLN A 65 6.37 2.08 -2.52
N LEU A 66 5.30 2.37 -1.76
CA LEU A 66 5.39 2.58 -0.32
C LEU A 66 5.96 1.34 0.39
N ILE A 67 5.47 0.15 0.03
CA ILE A 67 5.91 -1.09 0.66
C ILE A 67 7.29 -1.53 0.19
N ALA A 68 7.60 -1.37 -1.10
CA ALA A 68 8.94 -1.65 -1.61
C ALA A 68 9.99 -0.79 -0.91
N ASP A 69 9.72 0.51 -0.69
CA ASP A 69 10.64 1.41 0.01
C ASP A 69 10.87 0.97 1.47
N VAL A 70 9.82 0.52 2.17
CA VAL A 70 9.91 0.02 3.55
C VAL A 70 10.70 -1.30 3.64
N VAL A 71 10.46 -2.22 2.70
CA VAL A 71 11.20 -3.49 2.61
C VAL A 71 12.67 -3.21 2.34
N GLU A 72 12.97 -2.34 1.39
CA GLU A 72 14.35 -2.00 1.03
C GLU A 72 15.10 -1.34 2.19
N GLU A 73 14.46 -0.41 2.91
CA GLU A 73 15.07 0.21 4.09
C GLU A 73 15.44 -0.83 5.15
N LYS A 74 14.55 -1.80 5.41
CA LYS A 74 14.80 -2.86 6.40
C LYS A 74 15.82 -3.89 5.93
N CYS A 75 15.86 -4.19 4.64
CA CYS A 75 16.86 -5.05 4.04
C CYS A 75 18.22 -4.38 3.85
N SER A 76 18.37 -3.06 4.06
CA SER A 76 19.64 -2.35 3.80
C SER A 76 20.85 -2.87 4.60
N ARG A 77 20.63 -3.73 5.60
CA ARG A 77 21.68 -4.42 6.36
C ARG A 77 21.92 -5.87 5.91
N ASP A 78 21.03 -6.43 5.10
CA ASP A 78 20.93 -7.87 4.84
C ASP A 78 20.99 -8.20 3.33
N HIS A 79 21.67 -9.29 2.96
CA HIS A 79 21.90 -9.69 1.56
C HIS A 79 20.75 -10.53 0.99
N LEU A 80 19.50 -10.07 1.15
CA LEU A 80 18.35 -10.73 0.54
C LEU A 80 18.32 -10.48 -0.96
N PRO A 81 18.19 -11.53 -1.79
CA PRO A 81 18.00 -11.36 -3.23
C PRO A 81 16.73 -10.59 -3.56
N GLU A 82 16.80 -9.81 -4.64
CA GLU A 82 15.71 -8.94 -5.08
C GLU A 82 14.39 -9.69 -5.31
N THR A 83 14.44 -10.95 -5.73
CA THR A 83 13.24 -11.79 -5.92
C THR A 83 12.47 -12.01 -4.62
N ASP A 84 13.16 -12.13 -3.49
CA ASP A 84 12.54 -12.39 -2.19
C ASP A 84 12.00 -11.08 -1.60
N LYS A 85 12.76 -9.99 -1.74
CA LYS A 85 12.28 -8.64 -1.39
C LYS A 85 11.01 -8.30 -2.17
N GLN A 86 11.00 -8.58 -3.47
CA GLN A 86 9.84 -8.40 -4.35
C GLN A 86 8.64 -9.20 -3.85
N PHE A 87 8.83 -10.48 -3.52
CA PHE A 87 7.76 -11.33 -3.01
C PHE A 87 7.18 -10.81 -1.69
N ILE A 88 8.04 -10.42 -0.75
CA ILE A 88 7.64 -9.81 0.52
C ILE A 88 6.82 -8.54 0.25
N ALA A 89 7.32 -7.64 -0.60
CA ALA A 89 6.62 -6.42 -0.94
C ALA A 89 5.26 -6.67 -1.60
N ASP A 90 5.19 -7.64 -2.52
CA ASP A 90 3.96 -8.02 -3.20
C ASP A 90 2.92 -8.59 -2.24
N PHE A 91 3.32 -9.48 -1.32
CA PHE A 91 2.41 -10.05 -0.32
C PHE A 91 1.71 -8.95 0.48
N TYR A 92 2.49 -8.02 1.03
CA TYR A 92 1.94 -6.91 1.80
C TYR A 92 1.10 -5.98 0.92
N LYS A 93 1.57 -5.60 -0.28
CA LYS A 93 0.80 -4.82 -1.27
C LYS A 93 -0.59 -5.43 -1.52
N TYR A 94 -0.69 -6.74 -1.74
CA TYR A 94 -1.97 -7.39 -1.99
C TYR A 94 -2.91 -7.30 -0.78
N GLY A 95 -2.39 -7.51 0.44
CA GLY A 95 -3.17 -7.34 1.66
C GLY A 95 -3.75 -5.93 1.79
N PHE A 96 -2.93 -4.90 1.56
CA PHE A 96 -3.37 -3.50 1.64
C PHE A 96 -4.42 -3.16 0.59
N VAL A 97 -4.19 -3.53 -0.66
CA VAL A 97 -5.14 -3.23 -1.74
C VAL A 97 -6.45 -3.99 -1.52
N GLY A 98 -6.41 -5.22 -1.02
CA GLY A 98 -7.60 -5.97 -0.64
C GLY A 98 -8.45 -5.22 0.40
N ILE A 99 -7.83 -4.75 1.48
CA ILE A 99 -8.51 -3.99 2.54
C ILE A 99 -9.09 -2.67 2.00
N MET A 100 -8.34 -1.97 1.16
CA MET A 100 -8.80 -0.71 0.57
C MET A 100 -9.97 -0.93 -0.38
N LEU A 101 -9.93 -1.96 -1.22
CA LEU A 101 -11.03 -2.31 -2.12
C LEU A 101 -12.28 -2.69 -1.34
N ASP A 102 -12.14 -3.46 -0.26
CA ASP A 102 -13.27 -3.81 0.61
C ASP A 102 -13.89 -2.56 1.28
N TRP A 103 -13.07 -1.62 1.74
CA TRP A 103 -13.55 -0.35 2.26
C TRP A 103 -14.26 0.52 1.20
N ILE A 104 -13.74 0.53 -0.03
CA ILE A 104 -14.38 1.20 -1.18
C ILE A 104 -15.73 0.55 -1.50
N ASP A 105 -15.78 -0.78 -1.55
CA ASP A 105 -16.98 -1.57 -1.84
C ASP A 105 -18.11 -1.29 -0.84
N ARG A 106 -17.74 -1.14 0.44
CA ARG A 106 -18.65 -0.75 1.53
C ARG A 106 -19.01 0.75 1.52
N GLY A 107 -18.60 1.48 0.49
CA GLY A 107 -18.96 2.86 0.22
C GLY A 107 -18.16 3.88 1.04
N MET A 108 -16.95 3.52 1.49
CA MET A 108 -16.04 4.39 2.25
C MET A 108 -16.74 5.06 3.44
N LYS A 109 -17.48 4.28 4.22
CA LYS A 109 -18.28 4.76 5.37
C LYS A 109 -17.55 4.64 6.69
N GLU A 110 -16.69 3.63 6.81
CA GLU A 110 -15.88 3.44 8.00
C GLU A 110 -14.81 4.53 8.07
N ASP A 111 -14.50 4.93 9.31
CA ASP A 111 -13.36 5.77 9.61
C ASP A 111 -12.07 5.04 9.21
N TYR A 112 -11.42 5.51 8.15
CA TYR A 112 -10.23 4.87 7.61
C TYR A 112 -9.06 4.93 8.60
N GLN A 113 -9.06 5.87 9.57
CA GLN A 113 -8.01 5.92 10.57
C GLN A 113 -8.02 4.66 11.44
N LYS A 114 -9.21 4.14 11.78
CA LYS A 114 -9.33 2.86 12.49
C LYS A 114 -8.79 1.68 11.68
N ILE A 115 -8.99 1.71 10.36
CA ILE A 115 -8.45 0.69 9.45
C ILE A 115 -6.91 0.76 9.44
N VAL A 116 -6.35 1.98 9.36
CA VAL A 116 -4.90 2.21 9.43
C VAL A 116 -4.33 1.75 10.77
N ASP A 117 -5.02 2.02 11.88
CA ASP A 117 -4.58 1.58 13.22
C ASP A 117 -4.58 0.05 13.34
N LEU A 118 -5.63 -0.62 12.84
CA LEU A 118 -5.69 -2.08 12.79
C LEU A 118 -4.59 -2.67 11.89
N LEU A 119 -4.33 -2.05 10.73
CA LEU A 119 -3.22 -2.40 9.85
C LEU A 119 -1.87 -2.24 10.56
N ALA A 120 -1.66 -1.12 11.26
CA ALA A 120 -0.45 -0.83 12.00
C ALA A 120 -0.17 -1.91 13.05
N VAL A 121 -1.18 -2.28 13.85
CA VAL A 121 -1.07 -3.37 14.84
C VAL A 121 -0.81 -4.71 14.15
N THR A 122 -1.55 -5.02 13.08
CA THR A 122 -1.44 -6.29 12.37
C THR A 122 -0.07 -6.49 11.75
N LEU A 123 0.58 -5.42 11.29
CA LEU A 123 1.81 -5.49 10.51
C LEU A 123 3.06 -5.07 11.30
N HIS A 124 2.89 -4.58 12.52
CA HIS A 124 3.99 -4.15 13.38
C HIS A 124 5.01 -5.29 13.54
N GLY A 125 6.25 -5.05 13.12
CA GLY A 125 7.34 -6.03 13.18
C GLY A 125 7.25 -7.18 12.18
N ASN A 126 6.13 -7.38 11.48
CA ASN A 126 5.95 -8.51 10.57
C ASN A 126 6.84 -8.43 9.34
N ILE A 127 7.02 -7.24 8.74
CA ILE A 127 7.90 -7.06 7.58
C ILE A 127 9.34 -7.45 7.94
N ALA A 128 9.85 -6.94 9.06
CA ALA A 128 11.18 -7.30 9.57
C ALA A 128 11.28 -8.80 9.91
N ASN A 129 10.20 -9.40 10.44
CA ASN A 129 10.18 -10.82 10.71
C ASN A 129 10.18 -11.67 9.42
N SER A 130 9.43 -11.27 8.39
CA SER A 130 9.44 -11.91 7.08
C SER A 130 10.85 -11.89 6.48
N ILE A 131 11.52 -10.75 6.51
CA ILE A 131 12.92 -10.58 6.06
C ILE A 131 13.83 -11.61 6.77
N ARG A 132 13.83 -11.62 8.11
CA ARG A 132 14.62 -12.58 8.90
C ARG A 132 14.30 -14.04 8.61
N ASN A 133 13.03 -14.37 8.36
CA ASN A 133 12.64 -15.74 8.03
C ASN A 133 13.23 -16.18 6.68
N PHE A 134 13.21 -15.31 5.68
CA PHE A 134 13.80 -15.63 4.37
C PHE A 134 15.32 -15.76 4.43
N GLU A 135 16.00 -14.99 5.29
CA GLU A 135 17.44 -15.16 5.56
C GLU A 135 17.74 -16.54 6.15
N GLN A 136 17.04 -16.92 7.23
CA GLN A 136 17.28 -18.20 7.92
C GLN A 136 16.95 -19.42 7.06
N VAL A 137 15.98 -19.32 6.15
CA VAL A 137 15.70 -20.40 5.19
C VAL A 137 16.89 -20.61 4.26
N LYS A 138 17.57 -19.54 3.82
CA LYS A 138 18.76 -19.65 2.97
C LYS A 138 19.98 -20.19 3.66
N GLU A 139 20.18 -19.90 4.95
CA GLU A 139 21.27 -20.52 5.71
C GLU A 139 21.10 -22.04 5.87
N LYS A 140 19.89 -22.56 5.65
CA LYS A 140 19.55 -23.99 5.80
C LYS A 140 19.43 -24.75 4.47
N MET A 141 19.58 -24.09 3.32
CA MET A 141 19.55 -24.69 1.99
C MET A 141 20.95 -24.77 1.39
#